data_AF-A0A838T3E6-F1
#
_entry.id   AF-A0A838T3E6-F1
#
_cell.length_a   1.000
_cell.length_b   1.000
_cell.length_c   1.000
_cell.angle_alpha   90.00
_cell.angle_beta   90.00
_cell.angle_gamma   90.00
#
_symmetry.space_group_name_H-M   'P 1'
#
loop_
_entity.id
_entity.type
_entity.pdbx_description
1 polymer ?
#
loop_
_entity_poly.entity_id
_entity_poly.type
_entity_poly.pdbx_seq_one_letter_code
_entity_poly.pdbx_strand_id
1 'polypeptide(L)'
;MADTSLSVRGGIWSLLRYSADQRGIPEKSTWYDLVNPKTDVSGIANLKAVFGSNFITTTMRNWTAANYMDDAGVPNTPAAFTHPSWNTRSVETFVNGTGGNPGTTFPLKTTPLLTAPVTATLADGGAAYLRFAVDAGKVGGATVKGPAALPSTFSIIVIRTK
;
A
#
# COMPACT_ATOMS: atom_id res chain seq x y z
N MET A 1 -7.46 -20.79 -6.58
CA MET A 1 -6.55 -21.13 -5.47
C MET A 1 -5.75 -19.89 -5.14
N ALA A 2 -5.48 -19.58 -3.86
CA ALA A 2 -4.66 -18.42 -3.51
C ALA A 2 -3.21 -18.66 -3.97
N ASP A 3 -2.59 -17.66 -4.59
CA ASP A 3 -1.18 -17.70 -4.98
C ASP A 3 -0.31 -17.86 -3.72
N THR A 4 0.55 -18.89 -3.72
CA THR A 4 1.34 -19.29 -2.56
C THR A 4 2.74 -18.69 -2.54
N SER A 5 3.10 -17.86 -3.52
CA SER A 5 4.41 -17.22 -3.61
C SER A 5 4.72 -16.39 -2.35
N LEU A 6 6.01 -16.35 -1.99
CA LEU A 6 6.48 -15.60 -0.82
C LEU A 6 6.10 -14.11 -0.92
N SER A 7 6.15 -13.56 -2.13
CA SER A 7 5.79 -12.17 -2.41
C SER A 7 4.32 -11.89 -2.08
N VAL A 8 3.39 -12.78 -2.48
CA VAL A 8 1.96 -12.62 -2.17
C VAL A 8 1.70 -12.74 -0.66
N ARG A 9 2.36 -13.69 0.01
CA ARG A 9 2.26 -13.83 1.47
C ARG A 9 2.80 -12.61 2.21
N GLY A 10 3.93 -12.06 1.76
CA GLY A 10 4.51 -10.83 2.31
C GLY A 10 3.58 -9.63 2.12
N GLY A 11 2.95 -9.49 0.94
CA GLY A 11 1.95 -8.46 0.68
C GLY A 11 0.72 -8.58 1.59
N ILE A 12 0.19 -9.80 1.76
CA ILE A 12 -0.93 -10.06 2.67
C ILE A 12 -0.54 -9.73 4.12
N TRP A 13 0.65 -10.15 4.57
CA TRP A 13 1.12 -9.86 5.91
C TRP A 13 1.27 -8.35 6.15
N SER A 14 1.86 -7.62 5.20
CA SER A 14 1.99 -6.16 5.27
C SER A 14 0.62 -5.48 5.39
N LEU A 15 -0.36 -5.89 4.57
CA LEU A 15 -1.72 -5.34 4.64
C LEU A 15 -2.38 -5.63 6.00
N LEU A 16 -2.29 -6.86 6.50
CA LEU A 16 -2.88 -7.24 7.78
C LEU A 16 -2.22 -6.50 8.95
N ARG A 17 -0.89 -6.35 8.92
CA ARG A 17 -0.14 -5.62 9.94
C ARG A 17 -0.54 -4.15 9.99
N TYR A 18 -0.55 -3.49 8.83
CA TYR A 18 -1.06 -2.13 8.69
C TYR A 18 -2.49 -2.01 9.22
N SER A 19 -3.37 -2.94 8.84
CA SER A 19 -4.77 -2.92 9.27
C SER A 19 -4.93 -3.09 10.78
N ALA A 20 -4.08 -3.90 11.41
CA ALA A 20 -4.04 -4.06 12.86
C ALA A 20 -3.58 -2.78 13.57
N ASP A 21 -2.53 -2.12 13.05
CA ASP A 21 -2.04 -0.84 13.59
C ASP A 21 -3.13 0.23 13.55
N GLN A 22 -3.87 0.31 12.44
CA GLN A 22 -4.92 1.31 12.25
C GLN A 22 -6.22 0.99 13.02
N ARG A 23 -6.38 -0.23 13.56
CA ARG A 23 -7.60 -0.63 14.29
C ARG A 23 -7.69 0.07 15.66
N GLY A 24 -6.57 0.47 16.25
CA GLY A 24 -6.55 1.23 17.52
C GLY A 24 -6.98 0.43 18.76
N ILE A 25 -7.00 -0.91 18.67
CA ILE A 25 -7.27 -1.81 19.81
C ILE A 25 -6.08 -2.75 20.04
N PRO A 26 -5.99 -3.46 21.17
CA PRO A 26 -4.90 -4.40 21.41
C PRO A 26 -4.76 -5.44 20.30
N GLU A 27 -3.54 -5.62 19.80
CA GLU A 27 -3.25 -6.56 18.70
C GLU A 27 -3.73 -7.98 18.98
N LYS A 28 -3.63 -8.44 20.23
CA LYS A 28 -4.14 -9.75 20.64
C LYS A 28 -5.61 -9.92 20.29
N SER A 29 -6.44 -8.93 20.58
CA SER A 29 -7.86 -8.94 20.24
C SER A 29 -8.04 -8.92 18.72
N THR A 30 -7.21 -8.15 18.02
CA THR A 30 -7.24 -8.11 16.55
C THR A 30 -6.98 -9.46 15.90
N TRP A 31 -5.90 -10.12 16.30
CA TRP A 31 -5.55 -11.42 15.75
C TRP A 31 -6.53 -12.50 16.19
N TYR A 32 -7.02 -12.43 17.43
CA TYR A 32 -8.05 -13.35 17.93
C TYR A 32 -9.33 -13.29 17.10
N ASP A 33 -9.87 -12.08 16.85
CA ASP A 33 -11.08 -11.90 16.04
C ASP A 33 -10.88 -12.41 14.60
N LEU A 34 -9.68 -12.17 14.04
CA LEU A 34 -9.37 -12.55 12.66
C LEU A 34 -9.32 -14.07 12.47
N VAL A 35 -8.74 -14.81 13.41
CA VAL A 35 -8.59 -16.27 13.30
C VAL A 35 -9.75 -17.06 13.91
N ASN A 36 -10.64 -16.39 14.67
CA ASN A 36 -11.85 -16.98 15.25
C ASN A 36 -13.12 -16.28 14.74
N PRO A 37 -13.40 -16.27 13.41
CA PRO A 37 -14.60 -15.65 12.89
C PRO A 37 -15.87 -16.41 13.32
N LYS A 38 -17.02 -15.72 13.30
CA LYS A 38 -18.34 -16.36 13.44
C LYS A 38 -18.54 -17.41 12.34
N THR A 39 -19.38 -18.41 12.62
CA THR A 39 -19.81 -19.41 11.63
C THR A 39 -20.26 -18.71 10.34
N ASP A 40 -19.84 -19.23 9.19
CA ASP A 40 -20.11 -18.73 7.84
C ASP A 40 -19.48 -17.37 7.46
N VAL A 41 -18.60 -16.80 8.31
CA VAL A 41 -17.85 -15.58 7.98
C VAL A 41 -16.43 -15.94 7.54
N SER A 42 -16.11 -15.72 6.26
CA SER A 42 -14.78 -16.03 5.70
C SER A 42 -14.32 -15.01 4.66
N GLY A 43 -13.02 -15.05 4.32
CA GLY A 43 -12.42 -14.20 3.29
C GLY A 43 -12.65 -12.70 3.52
N ILE A 44 -13.10 -11.99 2.49
CA ILE A 44 -13.36 -10.54 2.56
C ILE A 44 -14.44 -10.20 3.60
N ALA A 45 -15.43 -11.07 3.82
CA ALA A 45 -16.45 -10.83 4.84
C ALA A 45 -15.85 -10.81 6.25
N ASN A 46 -14.89 -11.70 6.53
CA ASN A 46 -14.13 -11.69 7.78
C ASN A 46 -13.28 -10.42 7.92
N LEU A 47 -12.54 -10.05 6.87
CA LEU A 47 -11.73 -8.82 6.88
C LEU A 47 -12.57 -7.57 7.16
N LYS A 48 -13.77 -7.47 6.56
CA LYS A 48 -14.70 -6.38 6.82
C LYS A 48 -15.29 -6.41 8.24
N ALA A 49 -15.53 -7.60 8.80
CA ALA A 49 -16.03 -7.74 10.16
C ALA A 49 -14.98 -7.28 11.20
N VAL A 50 -13.70 -7.57 10.95
CA VAL A 50 -12.58 -7.25 11.86
C VAL A 50 -12.09 -5.82 11.71
N PHE A 51 -11.88 -5.37 10.47
CA PHE A 51 -11.23 -4.09 10.16
C PHE A 51 -12.20 -3.01 9.66
N GLY A 52 -13.50 -3.31 9.64
CA GLY A 52 -14.56 -2.38 9.23
C GLY A 52 -15.04 -2.56 7.79
N SER A 53 -16.29 -2.16 7.54
CA SER A 53 -16.97 -2.35 6.25
C SER A 53 -16.24 -1.71 5.05
N ASN A 54 -15.49 -0.64 5.31
CA ASN A 54 -14.70 0.11 4.32
C ASN A 54 -13.28 -0.45 4.13
N PHE A 55 -13.00 -1.68 4.58
CA PHE A 55 -11.68 -2.29 4.45
C PHE A 55 -11.12 -2.21 3.01
N ILE A 56 -11.92 -2.58 2.01
CA ILE A 56 -11.50 -2.58 0.61
C ILE A 56 -11.30 -1.16 0.05
N THR A 57 -12.16 -0.21 0.41
CA THR A 57 -12.18 1.13 -0.21
C THR A 57 -11.28 2.13 0.50
N THR A 58 -11.05 1.95 1.80
CA THR A 58 -10.31 2.89 2.65
C THR A 58 -9.03 2.27 3.17
N THR A 59 -9.11 1.13 3.88
CA THR A 59 -7.92 0.52 4.51
C THR A 59 -6.90 0.10 3.48
N MET A 60 -7.31 -0.62 2.42
CA MET A 60 -6.39 -1.03 1.36
C MET A 60 -5.81 0.17 0.59
N ARG A 61 -6.63 1.20 0.34
CA ARG A 61 -6.17 2.44 -0.32
C ARG A 61 -5.14 3.19 0.54
N ASN A 62 -5.37 3.28 1.84
CA ASN A 62 -4.44 3.96 2.73
C ASN A 62 -3.16 3.14 2.94
N TRP A 63 -3.27 1.80 2.96
CA TRP A 63 -2.12 0.89 2.97
C TRP A 63 -1.22 1.08 1.74
N THR A 64 -1.80 1.19 0.53
CA THR A 64 -1.01 1.44 -0.69
C THR A 64 -0.32 2.80 -0.64
N ALA A 65 -0.96 3.83 -0.08
CA ALA A 65 -0.30 5.12 0.18
C ALA A 65 0.83 4.98 1.21
N ALA A 66 0.60 4.26 2.31
CA ALA A 66 1.57 4.05 3.39
C ALA A 66 2.84 3.34 2.89
N ASN A 67 2.71 2.35 2.01
CA ASN A 67 3.85 1.67 1.38
C ASN A 67 4.82 2.63 0.69
N TYR A 68 4.33 3.76 0.16
CA TYR A 68 5.19 4.79 -0.42
C TYR A 68 5.59 5.88 0.58
N MET A 69 4.63 6.43 1.32
CA MET A 69 4.81 7.65 2.11
C MET A 69 5.61 7.44 3.39
N ASP A 70 5.42 6.28 4.02
CA ASP A 70 6.02 6.01 5.31
C ASP A 70 7.54 5.98 5.24
N ASP A 71 8.18 6.65 6.20
CA ASP A 71 9.64 6.81 6.30
C ASP A 71 10.33 7.37 5.04
N ALA A 72 9.58 7.93 4.08
CA ALA A 72 10.11 8.41 2.80
C ALA A 72 10.57 9.87 2.82
N GLY A 73 10.49 10.53 3.98
CA GLY A 73 10.77 11.96 4.12
C GLY A 73 9.70 12.87 3.48
N VAL A 74 8.50 12.36 3.22
CA VAL A 74 7.38 13.17 2.72
C VAL A 74 6.91 14.13 3.84
N PRO A 75 6.86 15.45 3.59
CA PRO A 75 6.41 16.40 4.60
C PRO A 75 4.96 16.17 5.02
N ASN A 76 4.66 16.32 6.31
CA ASN A 76 3.30 16.26 6.86
C ASN A 76 2.54 14.96 6.54
N THR A 77 3.23 13.81 6.51
CA THR A 77 2.58 12.50 6.31
C THR A 77 1.52 12.25 7.38
N PRO A 78 0.23 12.08 7.01
CA PRO A 78 -0.83 11.70 7.95
C PRO A 78 -0.58 10.33 8.58
N ALA A 79 -1.02 10.14 9.83
CA ALA A 79 -0.89 8.86 10.55
C ALA A 79 -1.58 7.66 9.85
N ALA A 80 -2.58 7.92 9.01
CA ALA A 80 -3.21 6.89 8.19
C ALA A 80 -2.29 6.36 7.06
N PHE A 81 -1.23 7.09 6.71
CA PHE A 81 -0.26 6.74 5.67
C PHE A 81 1.10 6.36 6.26
N THR A 82 1.12 5.86 7.50
CA THR A 82 2.30 5.32 8.16
C THR A 82 2.09 3.86 8.59
N HIS A 83 3.18 3.15 8.89
CA HIS A 83 3.19 1.83 9.53
C HIS A 83 3.75 1.96 10.96
N PRO A 84 2.93 2.31 11.97
CA PRO A 84 3.39 2.62 13.32
C PRO A 84 4.27 1.54 13.95
N SER A 85 3.97 0.28 13.67
CA SER A 85 4.71 -0.83 14.28
C SER A 85 6.01 -1.18 13.55
N TRP A 86 6.17 -0.81 12.27
CA TRP A 86 7.21 -1.36 11.39
C TRP A 86 7.85 -0.28 10.51
N ASN A 87 9.16 -0.09 10.62
CA ASN A 87 9.92 0.75 9.68
C ASN A 87 10.47 -0.12 8.53
N THR A 88 9.73 -0.19 7.43
CA THR A 88 10.08 -1.07 6.29
C THR A 88 11.38 -0.64 5.61
N ARG A 89 11.64 0.66 5.49
CA ARG A 89 12.86 1.17 4.85
C ARG A 89 14.11 0.83 5.68
N SER A 90 14.03 0.90 7.00
CA SER A 90 15.10 0.50 7.92
C SER A 90 15.36 -1.01 7.84
N VAL A 91 14.31 -1.83 7.87
CA VAL A 91 14.43 -3.29 7.75
C VAL A 91 15.09 -3.67 6.43
N GLU A 92 14.62 -3.10 5.32
CA GLU A 92 15.19 -3.34 3.98
C GLU A 92 16.65 -2.89 3.91
N THR A 93 17.01 -1.76 4.54
CA THR A 93 18.41 -1.32 4.60
C THR A 93 19.29 -2.35 5.30
N PHE A 94 18.80 -2.98 6.37
CA PHE A 94 19.54 -4.00 7.12
C PHE A 94 19.60 -5.35 6.38
N VAL A 95 18.46 -5.85 5.91
CA VAL A 95 18.35 -7.15 5.21
C VAL A 95 19.17 -7.16 3.93
N ASN A 96 19.16 -6.06 3.19
CA ASN A 96 19.95 -5.92 1.97
C ASN A 96 21.44 -5.64 2.24
N GLY A 97 21.81 -5.31 3.49
CA GLY A 97 23.18 -4.98 3.90
C GLY A 97 24.04 -6.17 4.38
N THR A 98 23.46 -7.33 4.69
CA THR A 98 24.20 -8.49 5.24
C THR A 98 24.60 -9.56 4.20
N GLY A 99 24.46 -9.27 2.90
CA GLY A 99 24.69 -10.22 1.80
C GLY A 99 25.49 -9.67 0.62
N GLY A 100 26.37 -8.69 0.83
CA GLY A 100 27.40 -8.34 -0.15
C GLY A 100 27.03 -7.33 -1.24
N ASN A 101 25.97 -6.53 -1.06
CA ASN A 101 25.81 -5.28 -1.84
C ASN A 101 25.23 -4.15 -0.97
N PRO A 102 26.09 -3.33 -0.33
CA PRO A 102 25.62 -2.12 0.35
C PRO A 102 25.03 -1.16 -0.68
N GLY A 103 23.69 -0.96 -0.64
CA GLY A 103 23.02 0.09 -1.42
C GLY A 103 21.83 -0.31 -2.29
N THR A 104 21.18 -1.48 -2.11
CA THR A 104 19.99 -1.77 -2.91
C THR A 104 18.77 -0.98 -2.41
N THR A 105 18.24 -0.16 -3.31
CA THR A 105 17.04 0.66 -3.23
C THR A 105 15.87 -0.09 -2.59
N PHE A 106 15.09 0.61 -1.75
CA PHE A 106 13.79 0.15 -1.26
C PHE A 106 12.97 -0.49 -2.40
N PRO A 107 12.46 -1.73 -2.25
CA PRO A 107 12.01 -2.56 -3.37
C PRO A 107 10.72 -2.08 -4.06
N LEU A 108 10.11 -1.01 -3.56
CA LEU A 108 8.93 -0.42 -4.17
C LEU A 108 9.26 0.19 -5.54
N LYS A 109 8.78 -0.47 -6.60
CA LYS A 109 8.98 0.00 -7.97
C LYS A 109 8.14 1.25 -8.27
N THR A 110 8.82 2.32 -8.64
CA THR A 110 8.18 3.55 -9.15
C THR A 110 8.51 3.76 -10.62
N THR A 111 7.52 4.19 -11.40
CA THR A 111 7.71 4.48 -12.83
C THR A 111 7.71 5.99 -13.05
N PRO A 112 8.74 6.56 -13.72
CA PRO A 112 8.72 7.97 -14.08
C PRO A 112 7.61 8.22 -15.12
N LEU A 113 6.76 9.21 -14.86
CA LEU A 113 5.78 9.74 -15.79
C LEU A 113 6.35 11.01 -16.41
N LEU A 114 6.81 10.88 -17.66
CA LEU A 114 7.39 11.96 -18.45
C LEU A 114 6.33 12.45 -19.47
N THR A 115 6.74 12.74 -20.70
CA THR A 115 5.84 13.20 -21.77
C THR A 115 5.11 12.05 -22.49
N ALA A 116 5.62 10.83 -22.39
CA ALA A 116 5.00 9.65 -23.00
C ALA A 116 4.02 8.95 -22.03
N PRO A 117 2.92 8.37 -22.54
CA PRO A 117 2.02 7.55 -21.73
C PRO A 117 2.74 6.36 -21.09
N VAL A 118 2.38 6.05 -19.86
CA VAL A 118 2.84 4.85 -19.13
C VAL A 118 1.66 3.88 -18.98
N THR A 119 1.87 2.63 -19.40
CA THR A 119 0.90 1.55 -19.17
C THR A 119 1.22 0.82 -17.88
N ALA A 120 0.21 0.59 -17.05
CA ALA A 120 0.31 -0.23 -15.85
C ALA A 120 -0.85 -1.23 -15.81
N THR A 121 -0.55 -2.44 -15.33
CA THR A 121 -1.56 -3.46 -15.02
C THR A 121 -1.78 -3.46 -13.52
N LEU A 122 -3.04 -3.30 -13.10
CA LEU A 122 -3.43 -3.35 -11.70
C LEU A 122 -4.19 -4.65 -11.46
N ALA A 123 -3.71 -5.46 -10.51
CA ALA A 123 -4.51 -6.52 -9.93
C ALA A 123 -5.42 -5.94 -8.84
N ASP A 124 -6.46 -6.69 -8.45
CA ASP A 124 -7.34 -6.30 -7.35
C ASP A 124 -6.54 -6.07 -6.06
N GLY A 125 -6.70 -4.89 -5.46
CA GLY A 125 -5.95 -4.49 -4.28
C GLY A 125 -4.49 -4.09 -4.53
N GLY A 126 -4.04 -4.09 -5.78
CA GLY A 126 -2.73 -3.61 -6.18
C GLY A 126 -2.69 -2.10 -6.41
N ALA A 127 -1.48 -1.57 -6.54
CA ALA A 127 -1.24 -0.17 -6.87
C ALA A 127 -0.03 -0.03 -7.80
N ALA A 128 -0.08 1.00 -8.66
CA ALA A 128 1.05 1.44 -9.45
C ALA A 128 1.54 2.79 -8.91
N TYR A 129 2.85 2.93 -8.74
CA TYR A 129 3.46 4.13 -8.21
C TYR A 129 4.12 4.90 -9.35
N LEU A 130 3.53 6.05 -9.70
CA LEU A 130 4.06 6.92 -10.74
C LEU A 130 4.66 8.18 -10.11
N ARG A 131 5.78 8.66 -10.68
CA ARG A 131 6.46 9.88 -10.22
C ARG A 131 6.66 10.84 -11.38
N PHE A 132 6.30 12.10 -11.17
CA PHE A 132 6.57 13.19 -12.10
C PHE A 132 7.10 14.39 -11.33
N ALA A 133 7.79 15.28 -12.03
CA ALA A 133 8.21 16.56 -11.50
C ALA A 133 7.44 17.67 -12.21
N VAL A 134 7.20 18.77 -11.50
CA VAL A 134 6.59 19.97 -12.04
C VAL A 134 7.51 21.12 -11.69
N ASP A 135 7.94 21.86 -12.70
CA ASP A 135 8.78 23.03 -12.49
C ASP A 135 8.04 24.12 -11.70
N ALA A 136 8.80 24.97 -11.02
CA ALA A 136 8.24 26.06 -10.23
C ALA A 136 7.33 26.95 -11.10
N GLY A 137 6.13 27.25 -10.59
CA GLY A 137 5.13 28.06 -11.30
C GLY A 137 4.46 27.36 -12.48
N LYS A 138 4.69 26.05 -12.69
CA LYS A 138 3.98 25.25 -13.71
C LYS A 138 2.90 24.39 -13.07
N VAL A 139 1.98 23.90 -13.91
CA VAL A 139 0.96 22.93 -13.55
C VAL A 139 1.27 21.63 -14.28
N GLY A 140 1.41 20.55 -13.53
CA GLY A 140 1.49 19.19 -14.07
C GLY A 140 0.14 18.50 -13.92
N GLY A 141 -0.18 17.62 -14.86
CA GLY A 141 -1.39 16.82 -14.83
C GLY A 141 -1.17 15.48 -15.53
N ALA A 142 -2.03 14.52 -15.21
CA ALA A 142 -2.06 13.23 -15.87
C ALA A 142 -3.51 12.82 -16.10
N THR A 143 -3.77 12.20 -17.24
CA THR A 143 -5.06 11.58 -17.53
C THR A 143 -4.89 10.07 -17.45
N VAL A 144 -5.81 9.40 -16.76
CA VAL A 144 -5.84 7.94 -16.70
C VAL A 144 -6.93 7.43 -17.63
N LYS A 145 -6.58 6.42 -18.43
CA LYS A 145 -7.50 5.74 -19.34
C LYS A 145 -7.36 4.23 -19.19
N GLY A 146 -8.49 3.54 -19.04
CA GLY A 146 -8.56 2.08 -19.10
C GLY A 146 -8.95 1.58 -20.49
N PRO A 147 -8.85 0.26 -20.75
CA PRO A 147 -9.40 -0.37 -21.95
C PRO A 147 -10.95 -0.27 -22.00
N ALA A 148 -11.59 -0.11 -20.84
CA ALA A 148 -13.00 0.22 -20.67
C ALA A 148 -13.14 1.37 -19.65
N ALA A 149 -14.38 1.72 -19.28
CA ALA A 149 -14.63 2.65 -18.18
C ALA A 149 -13.93 2.17 -16.90
N LEU A 150 -13.27 3.08 -16.18
CA LEU A 150 -12.60 2.75 -14.93
C LEU A 150 -13.64 2.30 -13.89
N PRO A 151 -13.35 1.25 -13.09
CA PRO A 151 -14.25 0.81 -12.02
C PRO A 151 -14.52 1.94 -11.01
N SER A 152 -15.71 1.96 -10.39
CA SER A 152 -16.05 2.95 -9.35
C SER A 152 -15.18 2.85 -8.09
N THR A 153 -14.48 1.73 -7.92
CA THR A 153 -13.51 1.49 -6.84
C THR A 153 -12.10 1.97 -7.17
N PHE A 154 -11.84 2.40 -8.42
CA PHE A 154 -10.57 2.97 -8.80
C PHE A 154 -10.38 4.33 -8.12
N SER A 155 -9.17 4.57 -7.58
CA SER A 155 -8.83 5.83 -6.94
C SER A 155 -7.41 6.27 -7.31
N ILE A 156 -7.20 7.57 -7.32
CA ILE A 156 -5.90 8.21 -7.53
C ILE A 156 -5.54 8.96 -6.26
N ILE A 157 -4.31 8.78 -5.79
CA ILE A 157 -3.74 9.51 -4.66
C ILE A 157 -2.59 10.33 -5.23
N VAL A 158 -2.67 11.66 -5.08
CA VAL A 158 -1.61 12.57 -5.49
C VAL A 158 -0.88 13.05 -4.24
N ILE A 159 0.42 12.77 -4.18
CA ILE A 159 1.26 13.10 -3.03
C ILE A 159 2.30 14.12 -3.47
N ARG A 160 2.36 15.24 -2.75
CA ARG A 160 3.47 16.20 -2.89
C ARG A 160 4.64 15.71 -2.05
N THR A 161 5.80 15.54 -2.66
CA THR A 161 6.99 14.97 -2.01
C THR A 161 8.11 15.99 -1.75
N LYS A 162 7.96 17.22 -2.24
CA LYS A 162 8.89 18.35 -2.09
C LYS A 162 8.12 19.64 -1.96
#